data_AF-A0ABD0MPP8-F1
#
_entry.id   AF-A0ABD0MPP8-F1
#
_cell.length_a   1.000
_cell.length_b   1.000
_cell.length_c   1.000
_cell.angle_alpha   90.00
_cell.angle_beta   90.00
_cell.angle_gamma   90.00
#
_symmetry.space_group_name_H-M   'P 1'
#
loop_
_entity.id
_entity.type
_entity.pdbx_description
1 polymer ?
#
loop_
_entity_poly.entity_id
_entity_poly.type
_entity_poly.pdbx_seq_one_letter_code
_entity_poly.pdbx_strand_id
1 'polypeptide(L)'
;MSKFRIFTILSPYIITLMIMTMSSQSELRKAKRELQTKQKTLKIQRKLERQKNKLRDKLKASKVRREEVVSFLCRDENSRMLSGKKDTVTKNKIKHQRRVLLHSLKELHAQYNATAKRHVKLSYRQFVRYCPFYVTPAKGTDRNTCACIDHENVKLLVEKLHQKGILLTNSISELLAVIACDTTSKQCMYHTCMKCCYNEIDFEGPLEETEITWQQWSRVVTSEEEKNFANFAKVTQSVKCEDLLALLNKKLDSLAKYHFNWLHQAKTLRELKETLREDEVCIHVDFSENYGYKLSSEIQAFHFGGSHKQATIHTCVVYMASSSCSYATISASLRHYERAVWAHMEPVLREAIDKCNTPPSTLHIISDGAVTQYRNKKNLYLLSTVHFLSGFQGVTWNFNEKLHGKGAPDGVGGAVKSVADTAVQRGTDLQTAEELHKFREARLDH
;
A
#
# COMPACT_ATOMS: atom_id res chain seq x y z
N MET A 1 67.57 60.99 85.29
CA MET A 1 66.84 61.70 84.21
C MET A 1 67.12 60.95 82.91
N SER A 2 66.21 60.56 82.02
CA SER A 2 64.77 60.73 81.91
C SER A 2 64.26 59.79 80.81
N LYS A 3 63.13 59.14 81.09
CA LYS A 3 62.05 58.77 80.15
C LYS A 3 62.38 57.73 79.08
N PHE A 4 62.00 56.49 79.40
CA PHE A 4 61.38 55.56 78.45
C PHE A 4 60.37 56.32 77.58
N ARG A 5 60.47 56.14 76.28
CA ARG A 5 59.46 56.54 75.30
C ARG A 5 59.01 55.28 74.56
N ILE A 6 57.85 54.77 74.96
CA ILE A 6 57.03 53.91 74.11
C ILE A 6 56.53 54.81 72.97
N PHE A 7 56.83 54.45 71.73
CA PHE A 7 56.09 54.95 70.56
C PHE A 7 55.58 53.76 69.76
N THR A 8 54.28 53.81 69.53
CA THR A 8 53.46 52.82 68.85
C THR A 8 53.93 52.64 67.40
N ILE A 9 54.28 51.40 67.06
CA ILE A 9 54.53 50.92 65.71
C ILE A 9 53.21 50.99 64.93
N LEU A 10 53.23 51.63 63.76
CA LEU A 10 52.72 51.09 62.49
C LEU A 10 53.07 52.12 61.40
N SER A 11 54.17 51.86 60.69
CA SER A 11 54.61 52.69 59.56
C SER A 11 53.54 52.76 58.47
N PRO A 12 53.27 53.92 57.85
CA PRO A 12 52.33 54.05 56.74
C PRO A 12 52.66 53.10 55.59
N TYR A 13 53.94 52.76 55.39
CA TYR A 13 54.38 51.77 54.40
C TYR A 13 53.88 50.34 54.68
N ILE A 14 53.79 49.93 55.95
CA ILE A 14 53.27 48.60 56.31
C ILE A 14 51.77 48.53 56.05
N ILE A 15 51.04 49.63 56.31
CA ILE A 15 49.60 49.73 56.04
C ILE A 15 49.33 49.68 54.53
N THR A 16 50.09 50.41 53.71
CA THR A 16 49.95 50.37 52.24
C THR A 16 50.29 49.00 51.65
N LEU A 17 51.35 48.33 52.13
CA LEU A 17 51.72 46.99 51.69
C LEU A 17 50.66 45.95 52.10
N MET A 18 50.08 46.07 53.29
CA MET A 18 48.94 45.26 53.73
C MET A 18 47.70 45.50 52.88
N ILE A 19 47.36 46.75 52.54
CA ILE A 19 46.21 47.06 51.67
C ILE A 19 46.41 46.50 50.25
N MET A 20 47.61 46.62 49.66
CA MET A 20 47.92 46.08 48.34
C MET A 20 47.89 44.54 48.31
N THR A 21 48.41 43.87 49.34
CA THR A 21 48.34 42.40 49.45
C THR A 21 46.92 41.90 49.74
N MET A 22 46.14 42.62 50.54
CA MET A 22 44.72 42.32 50.75
C MET A 22 43.89 42.53 49.47
N SER A 23 44.20 43.57 48.69
CA SER A 23 43.58 43.84 47.39
C SER A 23 43.90 42.73 46.38
N SER A 24 45.17 42.31 46.23
CA SER A 24 45.55 41.22 45.32
C SER A 24 44.97 39.86 45.74
N GLN A 25 44.90 39.58 47.04
CA GLN A 25 44.21 38.39 47.55
C GLN A 25 42.71 38.44 47.30
N SER A 26 42.09 39.63 47.36
CA SER A 26 40.67 39.80 47.06
C SER A 26 40.37 39.55 45.57
N GLU A 27 41.23 40.03 44.67
CA GLU A 27 41.13 39.80 43.23
C GLU A 27 41.31 38.31 42.88
N LEU A 28 42.29 37.63 43.48
CA LEU A 28 42.51 36.20 43.28
C LEU A 28 41.32 35.37 43.79
N ARG A 29 40.71 35.76 44.92
CA ARG A 29 39.49 35.13 45.44
C ARG A 29 38.31 35.34 44.50
N LYS A 30 38.17 36.54 43.91
CA LYS A 30 37.15 36.86 42.90
C LYS A 30 37.32 36.02 41.64
N ALA A 31 38.54 35.95 41.08
CA ALA A 31 38.86 35.14 39.91
C ALA A 31 38.60 33.64 40.14
N LYS A 32 38.96 33.10 41.32
CA LYS A 32 38.63 31.70 41.69
C LYS A 32 37.12 31.44 41.74
N ARG A 33 36.33 32.36 42.29
CA ARG A 33 34.86 32.26 42.32
C ARG A 33 34.25 32.33 40.92
N GLU A 34 34.78 33.18 40.05
CA GLU A 34 34.36 33.28 38.66
C GLU A 34 34.68 32.00 37.87
N LEU A 35 35.88 31.43 38.05
CA LEU A 35 36.25 30.15 37.43
C LEU A 35 35.36 28.99 37.91
N GLN A 36 35.08 28.92 39.21
CA GLN A 36 34.15 27.92 39.77
C GLN A 36 32.73 28.09 39.21
N THR A 37 32.27 29.33 39.06
CA THR A 37 30.96 29.62 38.44
C THR A 37 30.94 29.20 36.98
N LYS A 38 31.97 29.56 36.18
CA LYS A 38 32.13 29.11 34.78
C LYS A 38 32.13 27.59 34.65
N GLN A 39 32.86 26.88 35.52
CA GLN A 39 32.89 25.41 35.53
C GLN A 39 31.52 24.80 35.86
N LYS A 40 30.77 25.37 36.81
CA LYS A 40 29.40 24.95 37.13
C LYS A 40 28.46 25.18 35.94
N THR A 41 28.53 26.35 35.29
CA THR A 41 27.74 26.66 34.09
C THR A 41 28.04 25.69 32.94
N LEU A 42 29.30 25.37 32.68
CA LEU A 42 29.70 24.43 31.63
C LEU A 42 29.17 23.00 31.91
N LYS A 43 29.17 22.56 33.18
CA LYS A 43 28.58 21.27 33.57
C LYS A 43 27.06 21.24 33.33
N ILE A 44 26.37 22.33 33.62
CA ILE A 44 24.92 22.47 33.35
C ILE A 44 24.65 22.45 31.85
N GLN A 45 25.40 23.22 31.05
CA GLN A 45 25.28 23.24 29.59
C GLN A 45 25.48 21.84 28.98
N ARG A 46 26.54 21.13 29.37
CA ARG A 46 26.79 19.74 28.93
C ARG A 46 25.65 18.79 29.31
N LYS A 47 25.05 18.96 30.50
CA LYS A 47 23.88 18.15 30.93
C LYS A 47 22.65 18.46 30.07
N LEU A 48 22.40 19.74 29.77
CA LEU A 48 21.29 20.19 28.93
C LEU A 48 21.44 19.67 27.49
N GLU A 49 22.66 19.72 26.95
CA GLU A 49 22.98 19.23 25.61
C GLU A 49 22.81 17.71 25.49
N ARG A 50 23.26 16.94 26.50
CA ARG A 50 22.98 15.50 26.58
C ARG A 50 21.48 15.19 26.63
N GLN A 51 20.69 16.00 27.34
CA GLN A 51 19.23 15.82 27.37
C GLN A 51 18.60 16.13 26.00
N LYS A 52 19.03 17.21 25.34
CA LYS A 52 18.60 17.55 23.97
C LYS A 52 18.92 16.44 22.99
N ASN A 53 20.13 15.88 23.02
CA ASN A 53 20.53 14.77 22.15
C ASN A 53 19.67 13.53 22.41
N LYS A 54 19.44 13.14 23.68
CA LYS A 54 18.55 12.03 24.02
C LYS A 54 17.10 12.23 23.52
N LEU A 55 16.59 13.45 23.58
CA LEU A 55 15.27 13.80 23.02
C LEU A 55 15.24 13.68 21.50
N ARG A 56 16.29 14.15 20.83
CA ARG A 56 16.45 14.05 19.37
C ARG A 56 16.49 12.60 18.91
N ASP A 57 17.26 11.76 19.60
CA ASP A 57 17.37 10.33 19.30
C ASP A 57 16.04 9.60 19.50
N LYS A 58 15.32 9.91 20.59
CA LYS A 58 13.98 9.38 20.84
C LYS A 58 12.99 9.78 19.75
N LEU A 59 13.04 11.03 19.29
CA LEU A 59 12.18 11.53 18.22
C LEU A 59 12.50 10.83 16.89
N LYS A 60 13.78 10.68 16.55
CA LYS A 60 14.23 9.95 15.36
C LYS A 60 13.76 8.50 15.39
N ALA A 61 13.96 7.80 16.52
CA ALA A 61 13.49 6.44 16.70
C ALA A 61 11.95 6.32 16.66
N SER A 62 11.21 7.33 17.14
CA SER A 62 9.75 7.37 17.01
C SER A 62 9.30 7.58 15.57
N LYS A 63 10.04 8.37 14.78
CA LYS A 63 9.73 8.62 13.37
C LYS A 63 9.92 7.33 12.56
N VAL A 64 11.08 6.68 12.70
CA VAL A 64 11.37 5.39 12.04
C VAL A 64 10.31 4.35 12.39
N ARG A 65 9.99 4.17 13.68
CA ARG A 65 8.96 3.20 14.09
C ARG A 65 7.58 3.52 13.55
N ARG A 66 7.24 4.80 13.36
CA ARG A 66 5.98 5.19 12.71
C ARG A 66 5.98 4.82 11.23
N GLU A 67 7.06 5.14 10.52
CA GLU A 67 7.20 4.83 9.09
C GLU A 67 7.12 3.32 8.83
N GLU A 68 7.75 2.50 9.68
CA GLU A 68 7.67 1.04 9.65
C GLU A 68 6.23 0.52 9.85
N VAL A 69 5.48 1.07 10.81
CA VAL A 69 4.08 0.69 11.03
C VAL A 69 3.20 1.10 9.86
N VAL A 70 3.41 2.30 9.30
CA VAL A 70 2.67 2.76 8.13
C VAL A 70 2.97 1.87 6.92
N SER A 71 4.24 1.61 6.64
CA SER A 71 4.66 0.69 5.58
C SER A 71 4.04 -0.69 5.75
N PHE A 72 4.11 -1.26 6.96
CA PHE A 72 3.50 -2.55 7.27
C PHE A 72 1.98 -2.54 7.05
N LEU A 73 1.24 -1.58 7.58
CA LEU A 73 -0.22 -1.56 7.47
C LEU A 73 -0.71 -1.24 6.05
N CYS A 74 0.07 -0.49 5.26
CA CYS A 74 -0.27 -0.16 3.87
C CYS A 74 0.05 -1.28 2.86
N ARG A 75 0.61 -2.40 3.32
CA ARG A 75 0.72 -3.63 2.53
C ARG A 75 -0.67 -4.16 2.17
N ASP A 76 -0.81 -4.64 0.94
CA ASP A 76 -2.09 -5.14 0.43
C ASP A 76 -2.55 -6.41 1.16
N GLU A 77 -1.61 -7.14 1.78
CA GLU A 77 -1.92 -8.28 2.66
C GLU A 77 -2.55 -7.85 4.01
N ASN A 78 -2.36 -6.60 4.42
CA ASN A 78 -2.77 -6.11 5.75
C ASN A 78 -3.95 -5.14 5.69
N SER A 79 -4.08 -4.38 4.59
CA SER A 79 -5.23 -3.54 4.32
C SER A 79 -5.50 -3.46 2.83
N ARG A 80 -6.77 -3.33 2.43
CA ARG A 80 -7.17 -3.07 1.05
C ARG A 80 -7.43 -1.58 0.82
N MET A 81 -7.00 -1.06 -0.32
CA MET A 81 -7.36 0.29 -0.75
C MET A 81 -8.79 0.32 -1.29
N LEU A 82 -9.60 1.27 -0.82
CA LEU A 82 -10.88 1.57 -1.43
C LEU A 82 -10.64 2.52 -2.62
N SER A 83 -11.38 2.36 -3.72
CA SER A 83 -11.18 3.19 -4.92
C SER A 83 -12.30 4.17 -5.22
N GLY A 84 -13.36 4.18 -4.41
CA GLY A 84 -14.43 5.15 -4.61
C GLY A 84 -13.88 6.56 -4.46
N LYS A 85 -14.35 7.47 -5.32
CA LYS A 85 -14.00 8.91 -5.23
C LYS A 85 -14.36 9.51 -3.86
N LYS A 86 -15.38 8.95 -3.21
CA LYS A 86 -15.83 9.33 -1.86
C LYS A 86 -15.11 8.56 -0.74
N ASP A 87 -14.36 7.52 -1.05
CA ASP A 87 -13.63 6.71 -0.06
C ASP A 87 -12.31 7.37 0.34
N THR A 88 -12.39 8.61 0.80
CA THR A 88 -11.24 9.40 1.23
C THR A 88 -11.41 9.83 2.67
N VAL A 89 -10.30 9.96 3.39
CA VAL A 89 -10.28 10.46 4.77
C VAL A 89 -9.42 11.72 4.79
N THR A 90 -9.95 12.78 5.41
CA THR A 90 -9.22 14.05 5.59
C THR A 90 -8.94 14.26 7.06
N LYS A 91 -7.68 14.53 7.41
CA LYS A 91 -7.27 14.93 8.75
C LYS A 91 -6.22 16.01 8.64
N ASN A 92 -6.34 17.08 9.44
CA ASN A 92 -5.42 18.22 9.42
C ASN A 92 -5.23 18.82 8.01
N LYS A 93 -6.31 18.95 7.24
CA LYS A 93 -6.31 19.41 5.83
C LYS A 93 -5.55 18.51 4.84
N ILE A 94 -5.04 17.36 5.27
CA ILE A 94 -4.42 16.37 4.39
C ILE A 94 -5.47 15.30 4.05
N LYS A 95 -5.75 15.13 2.76
CA LYS A 95 -6.70 14.15 2.23
C LYS A 95 -5.95 12.94 1.70
N HIS A 96 -6.35 11.74 2.11
CA HIS A 96 -5.79 10.47 1.61
C HIS A 96 -6.91 9.54 1.16
N GLN A 97 -6.58 8.67 0.19
CA GLN A 97 -7.43 7.54 -0.16
C GLN A 97 -7.52 6.58 1.04
N ARG A 98 -8.73 6.16 1.37
CA ARG A 98 -8.99 5.30 2.54
C ARG A 98 -8.54 3.87 2.26
N ARG A 99 -7.91 3.25 3.24
CA ARG A 99 -7.63 1.82 3.30
C ARG A 99 -8.43 1.17 4.42
N VAL A 100 -8.85 -0.06 4.20
CA VAL A 100 -9.61 -0.87 5.17
C VAL A 100 -8.78 -2.07 5.58
N LEU A 101 -8.60 -2.25 6.88
CA LEU A 101 -7.86 -3.38 7.44
C LEU A 101 -8.52 -4.72 7.07
N LEU A 102 -7.70 -5.71 6.74
CA LEU A 102 -8.16 -7.08 6.43
C LEU A 102 -8.28 -7.94 7.70
N HIS A 103 -7.48 -7.65 8.71
CA HIS A 103 -7.46 -8.33 10.00
C HIS A 103 -7.62 -7.34 11.15
N SER A 104 -7.87 -7.84 12.37
CA SER A 104 -7.92 -6.99 13.55
C SER A 104 -6.53 -6.38 13.82
N LEU A 105 -6.49 -5.19 14.43
CA LEU A 105 -5.22 -4.56 14.82
C LEU A 105 -4.41 -5.43 15.80
N LYS A 106 -5.08 -6.31 16.55
CA LYS A 106 -4.42 -7.23 17.49
C LYS A 106 -3.65 -8.33 16.75
N GLU A 107 -4.27 -8.93 15.73
CA GLU A 107 -3.61 -9.93 14.87
C GLU A 107 -2.45 -9.30 14.08
N LEU A 108 -2.69 -8.13 13.47
CA LEU A 108 -1.68 -7.39 12.72
C LEU A 108 -0.50 -6.98 13.60
N HIS A 109 -0.75 -6.63 14.87
CA HIS A 109 0.32 -6.33 15.83
C HIS A 109 1.17 -7.57 16.14
N ALA A 110 0.55 -8.73 16.31
CA ALA A 110 1.28 -9.99 16.51
C ALA A 110 2.14 -10.33 15.28
N GLN A 111 1.58 -10.23 14.08
CA GLN A 111 2.29 -10.44 12.81
C GLN A 111 3.45 -9.45 12.60
N TYR A 112 3.21 -8.16 12.91
CA TYR A 112 4.25 -7.13 12.85
C TYR A 112 5.42 -7.49 13.77
N ASN A 113 5.15 -7.78 15.05
CA ASN A 113 6.19 -8.09 16.02
C ASN A 113 6.91 -9.43 15.76
N ALA A 114 6.28 -10.37 15.04
CA ALA A 114 6.92 -11.62 14.62
C ALA A 114 8.02 -11.37 13.58
N THR A 115 7.79 -10.45 12.66
CA THR A 115 8.70 -10.14 11.53
C THR A 115 9.62 -8.95 11.79
N ALA A 116 9.26 -8.06 12.72
CA ALA A 116 9.99 -6.83 13.01
C ALA A 116 11.35 -7.05 13.69
N LYS A 117 12.36 -6.28 13.28
CA LYS A 117 13.67 -6.22 13.95
C LYS A 117 13.51 -5.74 15.40
N ARG A 118 14.37 -6.21 16.31
CA ARG A 118 14.27 -5.96 17.77
C ARG A 118 14.07 -4.48 18.15
N HIS A 119 14.74 -3.55 17.45
CA HIS A 119 14.71 -2.12 17.76
C HIS A 119 13.45 -1.40 17.24
N VAL A 120 12.65 -2.02 16.37
CA VAL A 120 11.38 -1.47 15.86
C VAL A 120 10.14 -2.18 16.42
N LYS A 121 10.30 -3.26 17.21
CA LYS A 121 9.17 -3.89 17.92
C LYS A 121 8.45 -2.89 18.82
N LEU A 122 7.13 -3.03 18.91
CA LEU A 122 6.26 -2.11 19.62
C LEU A 122 5.32 -2.83 20.57
N SER A 123 4.90 -2.15 21.64
CA SER A 123 3.71 -2.56 22.39
C SER A 123 2.46 -2.32 21.55
N TYR A 124 1.38 -3.06 21.82
CA TYR A 124 0.11 -2.90 21.10
C TYR A 124 -0.37 -1.43 21.09
N ARG A 125 -0.30 -0.76 22.25
CA ARG A 125 -0.70 0.64 22.39
C ARG A 125 0.13 1.60 21.52
N GLN A 126 1.43 1.34 21.36
CA GLN A 126 2.29 2.15 20.49
C GLN A 126 2.00 1.87 19.01
N PHE A 127 1.79 0.61 18.65
CA PHE A 127 1.42 0.20 17.29
C PHE A 127 0.13 0.89 16.84
N VAL A 128 -0.93 0.81 17.65
CA VAL A 128 -2.21 1.50 17.38
C VAL A 128 -2.03 3.02 17.28
N ARG A 129 -1.18 3.63 18.13
CA ARG A 129 -0.89 5.07 18.07
C ARG A 129 -0.19 5.50 16.77
N TYR A 130 0.58 4.60 16.15
CA TYR A 130 1.25 4.85 14.87
C TYR A 130 0.43 4.43 13.66
N CYS A 131 -0.75 3.84 13.86
CA CYS A 131 -1.69 3.57 12.78
C CYS A 131 -2.04 4.88 12.04
N PRO A 132 -1.83 4.95 10.71
CA PRO A 132 -2.16 6.14 9.95
C PRO A 132 -3.68 6.34 9.90
N PHE A 133 -4.12 7.60 9.94
CA PHE A 133 -5.55 7.93 10.06
C PHE A 133 -6.41 7.48 8.86
N TYR A 134 -5.78 7.23 7.71
CA TYR A 134 -6.44 6.78 6.49
C TYR A 134 -6.51 5.24 6.39
N VAL A 135 -5.87 4.50 7.30
CA VAL A 135 -6.08 3.05 7.45
C VAL A 135 -7.08 2.85 8.58
N THR A 136 -8.23 2.28 8.26
CA THR A 136 -9.39 2.21 9.17
C THR A 136 -9.92 0.79 9.29
N PRO A 137 -10.58 0.43 10.41
CA PRO A 137 -11.35 -0.81 10.48
C PRO A 137 -12.46 -0.85 9.43
N ALA A 138 -12.87 -2.07 9.06
CA ALA A 138 -14.01 -2.28 8.19
C ALA A 138 -15.32 -1.83 8.86
N LYS A 139 -16.18 -1.17 8.09
CA LYS A 139 -17.54 -0.75 8.46
C LYS A 139 -18.55 -1.55 7.64
N GLY A 140 -19.81 -1.64 8.10
CA GLY A 140 -20.88 -2.31 7.35
C GLY A 140 -21.16 -1.72 5.96
N THR A 141 -20.80 -0.44 5.75
CA THR A 141 -20.88 0.24 4.44
C THR A 141 -19.74 -0.13 3.50
N ASP A 142 -18.65 -0.72 3.98
CA ASP A 142 -17.45 -1.03 3.19
C ASP A 142 -17.63 -2.31 2.37
N ARG A 143 -18.83 -2.51 1.80
CA ARG A 143 -19.16 -3.68 0.96
C ARG A 143 -18.06 -3.85 -0.09
N ASN A 144 -17.50 -5.06 -0.18
CA ASN A 144 -16.43 -5.33 -1.12
C ASN A 144 -17.01 -5.47 -2.54
N THR A 145 -17.10 -4.35 -3.26
CA THR A 145 -17.64 -4.29 -4.62
C THR A 145 -16.71 -4.91 -5.68
N CYS A 146 -15.48 -5.27 -5.30
CA CYS A 146 -14.49 -5.92 -6.14
C CYS A 146 -14.11 -7.30 -5.60
N ALA A 147 -15.03 -8.00 -4.93
CA ALA A 147 -14.78 -9.34 -4.41
C ALA A 147 -14.51 -10.34 -5.54
N CYS A 148 -13.55 -11.24 -5.32
CA CYS A 148 -13.31 -12.37 -6.20
C CYS A 148 -14.51 -13.34 -6.15
N ILE A 149 -15.04 -13.72 -7.31
CA ILE A 149 -16.16 -14.67 -7.40
C ILE A 149 -15.85 -16.00 -6.73
N ASP A 150 -14.60 -16.47 -6.84
CA ASP A 150 -14.19 -17.74 -6.25
C ASP A 150 -14.20 -17.66 -4.72
N HIS A 151 -13.64 -16.58 -4.14
CA HIS A 151 -13.69 -16.34 -2.70
C HIS A 151 -15.12 -16.16 -2.19
N GLU A 152 -15.93 -15.37 -2.90
CA GLU A 152 -17.30 -15.09 -2.48
C GLU A 152 -18.16 -16.35 -2.55
N ASN A 153 -18.00 -17.19 -3.58
CA ASN A 153 -18.73 -18.45 -3.69
C ASN A 153 -18.30 -19.49 -2.65
N VAL A 154 -17.00 -19.59 -2.32
CA VAL A 154 -16.55 -20.44 -1.21
C VAL A 154 -17.08 -19.92 0.12
N LYS A 155 -17.08 -18.60 0.33
CA LYS A 155 -17.64 -18.00 1.53
C LYS A 155 -19.12 -18.33 1.70
N LEU A 156 -19.94 -18.15 0.65
CA LEU A 156 -21.37 -18.48 0.69
C LEU A 156 -21.60 -19.97 0.99
N LEU A 157 -20.75 -20.84 0.44
CA LEU A 157 -20.80 -22.28 0.68
C LEU A 157 -20.47 -22.64 2.13
N VAL A 158 -19.36 -22.11 2.65
CA VAL A 158 -18.88 -22.33 4.01
C VAL A 158 -19.86 -21.77 5.04
N GLU A 159 -20.39 -20.57 4.82
CA GLU A 159 -21.43 -19.98 5.68
C GLU A 159 -22.68 -20.88 5.74
N LYS A 160 -23.11 -21.44 4.60
CA LYS A 160 -24.27 -22.31 4.56
C LYS A 160 -24.03 -23.63 5.29
N LEU A 161 -22.89 -24.28 5.04
CA LEU A 161 -22.55 -25.55 5.70
C LEU A 161 -22.35 -25.37 7.21
N HIS A 162 -21.75 -24.27 7.64
CA HIS A 162 -21.67 -23.91 9.06
C HIS A 162 -23.05 -23.64 9.66
N GLN A 163 -23.95 -22.93 8.96
CA GLN A 163 -25.33 -22.71 9.42
C GLN A 163 -26.08 -24.03 9.65
N LYS A 164 -25.79 -25.05 8.83
CA LYS A 164 -26.38 -26.39 8.94
C LYS A 164 -25.67 -27.28 9.98
N GLY A 165 -24.65 -26.76 10.67
CA GLY A 165 -23.89 -27.53 11.66
C GLY A 165 -22.96 -28.58 11.06
N ILE A 166 -22.76 -28.57 9.73
CA ILE A 166 -21.89 -29.51 9.03
C ILE A 166 -20.42 -29.12 9.21
N LEU A 167 -20.12 -27.81 9.18
CA LEU A 167 -18.81 -27.28 9.50
C LEU A 167 -18.78 -26.70 10.91
N LEU A 168 -17.71 -26.98 11.65
CA LEU A 168 -17.47 -26.39 12.97
C LEU A 168 -17.05 -24.91 12.89
N THR A 169 -16.56 -24.47 11.73
CA THR A 169 -16.08 -23.10 11.50
C THR A 169 -16.58 -22.56 10.17
N ASN A 170 -16.78 -21.24 10.13
CA ASN A 170 -17.02 -20.51 8.89
C ASN A 170 -15.75 -19.79 8.37
N SER A 171 -14.61 -20.00 9.03
CA SER A 171 -13.34 -19.37 8.71
C SER A 171 -12.62 -20.13 7.59
N ILE A 172 -12.57 -19.56 6.40
CA ILE A 172 -11.83 -20.12 5.25
C ILE A 172 -10.36 -20.39 5.62
N SER A 173 -9.73 -19.51 6.40
CA SER A 173 -8.32 -19.69 6.80
C SER A 173 -8.12 -20.92 7.68
N GLU A 174 -9.08 -21.23 8.56
CA GLU A 174 -9.04 -22.46 9.38
C GLU A 174 -9.26 -23.68 8.51
N LEU A 175 -10.20 -23.63 7.57
CA LEU A 175 -10.44 -24.72 6.61
C LEU A 175 -9.20 -25.02 5.76
N LEU A 176 -8.49 -23.99 5.28
CA LEU A 176 -7.23 -24.16 4.56
C LEU A 176 -6.14 -24.80 5.44
N ALA A 177 -6.13 -24.51 6.74
CA ALA A 177 -5.18 -25.11 7.69
C ALA A 177 -5.50 -26.58 8.01
N VAL A 178 -6.75 -27.03 7.79
CA VAL A 178 -7.13 -28.46 7.89
C VAL A 178 -6.57 -29.26 6.70
N ILE A 179 -6.72 -28.72 5.49
CA ILE A 179 -6.33 -29.44 4.26
C ILE A 179 -4.83 -29.31 3.91
N ALA A 180 -4.10 -28.37 4.52
CA ALA A 180 -2.68 -28.14 4.24
C ALA A 180 -1.83 -28.14 5.52
N CYS A 181 -0.75 -28.94 5.56
CA CYS A 181 0.20 -28.93 6.68
C CYS A 181 0.86 -27.57 6.92
N ASP A 182 1.08 -26.81 5.83
CA ASP A 182 1.69 -25.49 5.87
C ASP A 182 1.09 -24.63 4.74
N THR A 183 0.32 -23.61 5.12
CA THR A 183 -0.35 -22.71 4.16
C THR A 183 0.62 -21.77 3.44
N THR A 184 1.89 -21.72 3.88
CA THR A 184 2.96 -20.98 3.22
C THR A 184 3.80 -21.84 2.27
N SER A 185 3.55 -23.15 2.22
CA SER A 185 4.25 -24.08 1.34
C SER A 185 3.50 -24.28 0.03
N LYS A 186 4.19 -24.03 -1.09
CA LYS A 186 3.66 -24.32 -2.44
C LYS A 186 3.23 -25.78 -2.55
N GLN A 187 4.04 -26.71 -2.03
CA GLN A 187 3.75 -28.14 -2.16
C GLN A 187 2.45 -28.53 -1.46
N CYS A 188 2.21 -27.99 -0.26
CA CYS A 188 0.98 -28.24 0.49
C CYS A 188 -0.24 -27.60 -0.21
N MET A 189 -0.16 -26.31 -0.53
CA MET A 189 -1.28 -25.57 -1.13
C MET A 189 -1.60 -26.00 -2.58
N TYR A 190 -0.68 -26.73 -3.23
CA TYR A 190 -0.89 -27.36 -4.54
C TYR A 190 -1.31 -28.84 -4.44
N HIS A 191 -1.44 -29.40 -3.24
CA HIS A 191 -1.74 -30.82 -2.98
C HIS A 191 -0.72 -31.79 -3.63
N THR A 192 0.55 -31.40 -3.60
CA THR A 192 1.69 -32.25 -4.03
C THR A 192 2.55 -32.71 -2.85
N CYS A 193 2.19 -32.32 -1.63
CA CYS A 193 2.83 -32.74 -0.40
C CYS A 193 2.34 -34.14 -0.02
N MET A 194 3.27 -35.10 0.15
CA MET A 194 2.95 -36.48 0.52
C MET A 194 2.21 -36.64 1.87
N LYS A 195 2.21 -35.60 2.72
CA LYS A 195 1.56 -35.63 4.04
C LYS A 195 0.10 -35.17 4.03
N CYS A 196 -0.27 -34.25 3.14
CA CYS A 196 -1.60 -33.63 3.12
C CYS A 196 -2.28 -33.66 1.75
N CYS A 197 -1.69 -34.30 0.74
CA CYS A 197 -2.29 -34.37 -0.60
C CYS A 197 -3.64 -35.09 -0.64
N TYR A 198 -4.00 -35.83 0.41
CA TYR A 198 -5.28 -36.52 0.57
C TYR A 198 -6.15 -35.92 1.68
N ASN A 199 -5.73 -34.79 2.28
CA ASN A 199 -6.52 -34.17 3.33
C ASN A 199 -7.73 -33.48 2.71
N GLU A 200 -8.91 -33.84 3.19
CA GLU A 200 -10.18 -33.25 2.80
C GLU A 200 -10.97 -32.88 4.06
N ILE A 201 -11.97 -32.04 3.89
CA ILE A 201 -12.96 -31.79 4.93
C ILE A 201 -14.01 -32.89 4.86
N ASP A 202 -14.13 -33.62 5.96
CA ASP A 202 -15.17 -34.60 6.19
C ASP A 202 -16.20 -34.14 7.23
N PHE A 203 -17.36 -34.77 7.17
CA PHE A 203 -18.44 -34.62 8.14
C PHE A 203 -18.76 -35.98 8.77
N GLU A 204 -18.68 -36.08 10.09
CA GLU A 204 -18.85 -37.35 10.82
C GLU A 204 -20.28 -37.54 11.41
N GLY A 205 -21.24 -36.67 11.09
CA GLY A 205 -22.60 -36.71 11.66
C GLY A 205 -23.65 -37.38 10.77
N PRO A 206 -24.81 -37.79 11.32
CA PRO A 206 -25.94 -38.21 10.52
C PRO A 206 -26.49 -37.02 9.71
N LEU A 207 -26.60 -37.20 8.40
CA LEU A 207 -27.21 -36.22 7.51
C LEU A 207 -28.74 -36.35 7.58
N GLU A 208 -29.38 -35.60 8.48
CA GLU A 208 -30.85 -35.57 8.59
C GLU A 208 -31.51 -34.90 7.37
N GLU A 209 -30.85 -33.91 6.76
CA GLU A 209 -31.30 -33.25 5.54
C GLU A 209 -30.67 -33.87 4.29
N THR A 210 -31.51 -34.41 3.41
CA THR A 210 -31.09 -34.99 2.14
C THR A 210 -30.68 -33.95 1.10
N GLU A 211 -31.24 -32.74 1.16
CA GLU A 211 -30.94 -31.63 0.24
C GLU A 211 -30.74 -30.30 0.96
N ILE A 212 -29.74 -29.54 0.51
CA ILE A 212 -29.39 -28.23 1.04
C ILE A 212 -29.54 -27.18 -0.07
N THR A 213 -30.41 -26.20 0.18
CA THR A 213 -30.56 -25.01 -0.67
C THR A 213 -29.53 -23.95 -0.33
N TRP A 214 -28.73 -23.54 -1.31
CA TRP A 214 -27.70 -22.52 -1.15
C TRP A 214 -27.58 -21.61 -2.39
N GLN A 215 -26.76 -20.56 -2.29
CA GLN A 215 -26.60 -19.56 -3.34
C GLN A 215 -25.15 -19.40 -3.76
N GLN A 216 -24.91 -19.20 -5.05
CA GLN A 216 -23.62 -18.79 -5.58
C GLN A 216 -23.77 -17.78 -6.71
N TRP A 217 -22.76 -16.95 -6.92
CA TRP A 217 -22.64 -16.13 -8.12
C TRP A 217 -22.35 -17.02 -9.33
N SER A 218 -23.12 -16.82 -10.39
CA SER A 218 -22.93 -17.46 -11.68
C SER A 218 -23.15 -16.48 -12.82
N ARG A 219 -22.56 -16.77 -13.98
CA ARG A 219 -22.81 -16.04 -15.22
C ARG A 219 -24.12 -16.55 -15.81
N VAL A 220 -25.13 -15.70 -15.86
CA VAL A 220 -26.45 -15.96 -16.42
C VAL A 220 -26.52 -15.28 -17.79
N VAL A 221 -26.88 -16.06 -18.82
CA VAL A 221 -27.13 -15.53 -20.17
C VAL A 221 -28.63 -15.29 -20.30
N THR A 222 -29.00 -14.05 -20.56
CA THR A 222 -30.38 -13.63 -20.83
C THR A 222 -30.48 -13.21 -22.28
N SER A 223 -31.47 -13.76 -22.98
CA SER A 223 -31.79 -13.42 -24.36
C SER A 223 -32.96 -12.45 -24.35
N GLU A 224 -32.71 -11.20 -24.70
CA GLU A 224 -33.75 -10.20 -24.98
C GLU A 224 -33.56 -9.73 -26.43
N GLU A 225 -34.63 -9.76 -27.24
CA GLU A 225 -34.66 -9.18 -28.60
C GLU A 225 -33.47 -9.56 -29.49
N GLU A 226 -33.19 -10.87 -29.63
CA GLU A 226 -32.09 -11.44 -30.44
C GLU A 226 -30.65 -11.05 -30.01
N LYS A 227 -30.48 -10.37 -28.88
CA LYS A 227 -29.16 -10.11 -28.28
C LYS A 227 -28.98 -10.91 -27.01
N ASN A 228 -27.88 -11.67 -26.97
CA ASN A 228 -27.47 -12.40 -25.78
C ASN A 228 -26.67 -11.48 -24.87
N PHE A 229 -27.20 -11.17 -23.69
CA PHE A 229 -26.50 -10.46 -22.63
C PHE A 229 -26.07 -11.45 -21.56
N ALA A 230 -24.82 -11.36 -21.11
CA ALA A 230 -24.32 -12.21 -20.03
C ALA A 230 -24.06 -11.36 -18.80
N ASN A 231 -24.86 -11.58 -17.76
CA ASN A 231 -24.79 -10.87 -16.48
C ASN A 231 -24.37 -11.84 -15.35
N PHE A 232 -23.88 -11.31 -14.24
CA PHE A 232 -23.64 -12.11 -13.04
C PHE A 232 -24.80 -11.95 -12.07
N ALA A 233 -25.35 -13.07 -11.61
CA ALA A 233 -26.42 -13.10 -10.62
C ALA A 233 -26.16 -14.18 -9.58
N LYS A 234 -26.72 -13.99 -8.37
CA LYS A 234 -26.80 -15.07 -7.38
C LYS A 234 -27.89 -16.04 -7.82
N VAL A 235 -27.49 -17.27 -8.11
CA VAL A 235 -28.39 -18.37 -8.43
C VAL A 235 -28.59 -19.22 -7.18
N THR A 236 -29.84 -19.57 -6.89
CA THR A 236 -30.20 -20.50 -5.83
C THR A 236 -30.25 -21.91 -6.41
N GLN A 237 -29.65 -22.87 -5.72
CA GLN A 237 -29.67 -24.27 -6.10
C GLN A 237 -29.86 -25.16 -4.87
N SER A 238 -30.57 -26.26 -5.04
CA SER A 238 -30.69 -27.34 -4.05
C SER A 238 -29.90 -28.53 -4.55
N VAL A 239 -29.01 -29.06 -3.71
CA VAL A 239 -28.18 -30.23 -4.02
C VAL A 239 -28.10 -31.12 -2.79
N LYS A 240 -27.75 -32.39 -2.98
CA LYS A 240 -27.52 -33.29 -1.86
C LYS A 240 -26.35 -32.82 -1.01
N CYS A 241 -26.39 -33.14 0.28
CA CYS A 241 -25.33 -32.73 1.19
C CYS A 241 -23.95 -33.29 0.79
N GLU A 242 -23.89 -34.57 0.40
CA GLU A 242 -22.65 -35.22 -0.08
C GLU A 242 -22.05 -34.49 -1.30
N ASP A 243 -22.89 -34.15 -2.28
CA ASP A 243 -22.47 -33.39 -3.47
C ASP A 243 -21.97 -31.98 -3.08
N LEU A 244 -22.57 -31.37 -2.04
CA LEU A 244 -22.19 -30.06 -1.54
C LEU A 244 -20.83 -30.09 -0.83
N LEU A 245 -20.53 -31.14 -0.07
CA LEU A 245 -19.23 -31.37 0.56
C LEU A 245 -18.15 -31.65 -0.49
N ALA A 246 -18.42 -32.51 -1.48
CA ALA A 246 -17.50 -32.75 -2.59
C ALA A 246 -17.20 -31.44 -3.36
N LEU A 247 -18.23 -30.59 -3.55
CA LEU A 247 -18.05 -29.27 -4.15
C LEU A 247 -17.20 -28.35 -3.27
N LEU A 248 -17.35 -28.40 -1.94
CA LEU A 248 -16.52 -27.64 -1.00
C LEU A 248 -15.05 -28.03 -1.15
N ASN A 249 -14.71 -29.31 -1.05
CA ASN A 249 -13.32 -29.78 -1.16
C ASN A 249 -12.70 -29.36 -2.49
N LYS A 250 -13.41 -29.57 -3.61
CA LYS A 250 -12.96 -29.11 -4.93
C LYS A 250 -12.69 -27.60 -5.01
N LYS A 251 -13.57 -26.80 -4.41
CA LYS A 251 -13.41 -25.34 -4.40
C LYS A 251 -12.30 -24.91 -3.45
N LEU A 252 -12.10 -25.60 -2.32
CA LEU A 252 -11.00 -25.33 -1.39
C LEU A 252 -9.64 -25.66 -2.01
N ASP A 253 -9.51 -26.75 -2.76
CA ASP A 253 -8.28 -27.07 -3.50
C ASP A 253 -7.90 -25.95 -4.49
N SER A 254 -8.91 -25.45 -5.20
CA SER A 254 -8.73 -24.35 -6.16
C SER A 254 -8.36 -23.05 -5.42
N LEU A 255 -9.03 -22.79 -4.29
CA LEU A 255 -8.80 -21.62 -3.46
C LEU A 255 -7.44 -21.67 -2.77
N ALA A 256 -6.94 -22.83 -2.35
CA ALA A 256 -5.64 -23.00 -1.73
C ALA A 256 -4.52 -22.57 -2.69
N LYS A 257 -4.52 -23.10 -3.92
CA LYS A 257 -3.57 -22.70 -4.98
C LYS A 257 -3.60 -21.20 -5.22
N TYR A 258 -4.80 -20.65 -5.35
CA TYR A 258 -5.03 -19.25 -5.61
C TYR A 258 -4.58 -18.34 -4.44
N HIS A 259 -4.89 -18.71 -3.20
CA HIS A 259 -4.48 -18.00 -1.98
C HIS A 259 -2.95 -17.98 -1.84
N PHE A 260 -2.31 -19.12 -2.07
CA PHE A 260 -0.85 -19.21 -2.08
C PHE A 260 -0.24 -18.31 -3.15
N ASN A 261 -0.74 -18.38 -4.38
CA ASN A 261 -0.21 -17.60 -5.50
C ASN A 261 -0.31 -16.10 -5.24
N TRP A 262 -1.46 -15.63 -4.75
CA TRP A 262 -1.65 -14.22 -4.41
C TRP A 262 -0.64 -13.76 -3.34
N LEU A 263 -0.53 -14.47 -2.21
CA LEU A 263 0.41 -14.12 -1.14
C LEU A 263 1.86 -14.15 -1.63
N HIS A 264 2.22 -15.19 -2.36
CA HIS A 264 3.55 -15.34 -2.93
C HIS A 264 3.88 -14.19 -3.88
N GLN A 265 2.99 -13.88 -4.82
CA GLN A 265 3.17 -12.78 -5.77
C GLN A 265 3.24 -11.42 -5.07
N ALA A 266 2.34 -11.13 -4.11
CA ALA A 266 2.37 -9.88 -3.35
C ALA A 266 3.72 -9.68 -2.65
N LYS A 267 4.25 -10.75 -2.05
CA LYS A 267 5.57 -10.73 -1.42
C LYS A 267 6.70 -10.55 -2.43
N THR A 268 6.75 -11.36 -3.49
CA THR A 268 7.81 -11.32 -4.51
C THR A 268 7.85 -9.99 -5.24
N LEU A 269 6.70 -9.41 -5.59
CA LEU A 269 6.63 -8.11 -6.27
C LEU A 269 6.96 -6.93 -5.37
N ARG A 270 6.70 -7.04 -4.06
CA ARG A 270 7.20 -6.07 -3.08
C ARG A 270 8.72 -6.14 -3.01
N GLU A 271 9.28 -7.34 -2.84
CA GLU A 271 10.73 -7.56 -2.77
C GLU A 271 11.41 -7.02 -4.04
N LEU A 272 10.88 -7.35 -5.21
CA LEU A 272 11.35 -6.81 -6.50
C LEU A 272 11.46 -5.29 -6.48
N LYS A 273 10.42 -4.57 -6.04
CA LYS A 273 10.42 -3.09 -5.99
C LYS A 273 11.37 -2.51 -4.94
N GLU A 274 11.54 -3.22 -3.81
CA GLU A 274 12.39 -2.78 -2.69
C GLU A 274 13.88 -3.04 -2.96
N THR A 275 14.22 -3.93 -3.89
CA THR A 275 15.61 -4.34 -4.18
C THR A 275 16.04 -4.08 -5.63
N LEU A 276 15.38 -3.16 -6.34
CA LEU A 276 15.79 -2.75 -7.69
C LEU A 276 17.21 -2.19 -7.67
N ARG A 277 18.04 -2.62 -8.63
CA ARG A 277 19.36 -2.03 -8.87
C ARG A 277 19.27 -0.74 -9.68
N GLU A 278 20.36 0.02 -9.74
CA GLU A 278 20.44 1.29 -10.51
C GLU A 278 20.32 1.08 -12.03
N ASP A 279 20.61 -0.12 -12.52
CA ASP A 279 20.43 -0.53 -13.91
C ASP A 279 19.07 -1.20 -14.19
N GLU A 280 18.14 -1.19 -13.24
CA GLU A 280 16.82 -1.81 -13.35
C GLU A 280 15.69 -0.79 -13.23
N VAL A 281 14.62 -1.02 -14.00
CA VAL A 281 13.38 -0.27 -13.87
C VAL A 281 12.20 -1.21 -13.79
N CYS A 282 11.24 -0.93 -12.90
CA CYS A 282 9.99 -1.66 -12.82
C CYS A 282 8.81 -0.76 -13.16
N ILE A 283 7.97 -1.16 -14.11
CA ILE A 283 6.73 -0.46 -14.46
C ILE A 283 5.52 -1.31 -14.08
N HIS A 284 4.64 -0.77 -13.25
CA HIS A 284 3.35 -1.35 -12.93
C HIS A 284 2.28 -0.62 -13.72
N VAL A 285 1.54 -1.34 -14.58
CA VAL A 285 0.59 -0.76 -15.53
C VAL A 285 -0.82 -1.32 -15.33
N ASP A 286 -1.82 -0.49 -15.62
CA ASP A 286 -3.22 -0.90 -15.72
C ASP A 286 -4.01 0.02 -16.67
N PHE A 287 -5.14 -0.47 -17.19
CA PHE A 287 -6.12 0.39 -17.86
C PHE A 287 -7.14 0.86 -16.82
N SER A 288 -7.21 2.17 -16.63
CA SER A 288 -8.37 2.71 -15.93
C SER A 288 -9.60 2.59 -16.82
N GLU A 289 -10.77 2.38 -16.23
CA GLU A 289 -12.06 2.49 -16.94
C GLU A 289 -12.07 3.77 -17.81
N ASN A 290 -12.65 3.69 -19.01
CA ASN A 290 -12.64 4.85 -19.90
C ASN A 290 -13.29 6.06 -19.24
N TYR A 291 -12.70 7.24 -19.46
CA TYR A 291 -13.30 8.48 -18.98
C TYR A 291 -14.35 8.93 -19.98
N GLY A 292 -15.63 8.85 -19.59
CA GLY A 292 -16.70 9.53 -20.31
C GLY A 292 -16.48 11.04 -20.25
N TYR A 293 -16.44 11.68 -21.41
CA TYR A 293 -16.37 13.13 -21.52
C TYR A 293 -17.55 13.79 -20.83
N LYS A 294 -17.32 14.96 -20.25
CA LYS A 294 -18.33 15.66 -19.45
C LYS A 294 -18.27 17.14 -19.73
N LEU A 295 -19.45 17.75 -19.72
CA LEU A 295 -19.64 19.17 -19.83
C LEU A 295 -19.98 19.76 -18.47
N SER A 296 -19.60 21.01 -18.25
CA SER A 296 -19.96 21.76 -17.04
C SER A 296 -21.46 22.01 -16.95
N SER A 297 -22.13 22.12 -18.09
CA SER A 297 -23.59 22.16 -18.22
C SER A 297 -24.03 21.31 -19.41
N GLU A 298 -24.91 20.34 -19.17
CA GLU A 298 -25.45 19.45 -20.21
C GLU A 298 -26.91 19.80 -20.51
N ILE A 299 -27.26 19.91 -21.80
CA ILE A 299 -28.66 20.02 -22.22
C ILE A 299 -29.35 18.66 -22.03
N GLN A 300 -30.67 18.66 -21.79
CA GLN A 300 -31.45 17.44 -21.56
C GLN A 300 -31.27 16.40 -22.69
N ALA A 301 -31.18 16.84 -23.95
CA ALA A 301 -30.95 15.97 -25.10
C ALA A 301 -29.57 15.27 -25.08
N PHE A 302 -28.56 15.89 -24.45
CA PHE A 302 -27.22 15.31 -24.31
C PHE A 302 -27.19 14.23 -23.23
N HIS A 303 -27.99 14.37 -22.17
CA HIS A 303 -28.09 13.41 -21.08
C HIS A 303 -28.73 12.06 -21.49
N PHE A 304 -29.62 12.09 -22.49
CA PHE A 304 -30.31 10.90 -23.02
C PHE A 304 -29.74 10.40 -24.36
N GLY A 305 -28.71 11.06 -24.92
CA GLY A 305 -28.07 10.67 -26.16
C GLY A 305 -27.12 9.49 -25.96
N GLY A 306 -27.40 8.34 -26.58
CA GLY A 306 -26.69 7.06 -26.40
C GLY A 306 -25.25 6.99 -26.92
N SER A 307 -24.49 8.08 -26.94
CA SER A 307 -23.10 8.09 -27.44
C SER A 307 -22.23 9.10 -26.70
N HIS A 308 -22.14 8.97 -25.37
CA HIS A 308 -21.08 9.67 -24.64
C HIS A 308 -19.73 9.16 -25.15
N LYS A 309 -19.02 10.01 -25.92
CA LYS A 309 -17.65 9.77 -26.32
C LYS A 309 -16.77 9.61 -25.06
N GLN A 310 -15.71 8.83 -25.18
CA GLN A 310 -14.84 8.51 -24.05
C GLN A 310 -13.37 8.59 -24.46
N ALA A 311 -12.50 8.74 -23.47
CA ALA A 311 -11.05 8.59 -23.60
C ALA A 311 -10.57 7.34 -22.87
N THR A 312 -9.60 6.65 -23.45
CA THR A 312 -8.82 5.63 -22.74
C THR A 312 -7.77 6.32 -21.86
N ILE A 313 -7.64 5.84 -20.62
CA ILE A 313 -6.59 6.27 -19.69
C ILE A 313 -5.81 5.03 -19.28
N HIS A 314 -4.56 4.94 -19.71
CA HIS A 314 -3.62 3.91 -19.25
C HIS A 314 -2.74 4.50 -18.16
N THR A 315 -2.68 3.84 -17.01
CA THR A 315 -2.01 4.34 -15.81
C THR A 315 -0.79 3.50 -15.52
N CYS A 316 0.29 4.16 -15.14
CA CYS A 316 1.56 3.52 -14.85
C CYS A 316 2.15 4.06 -13.54
N VAL A 317 2.83 3.20 -12.80
CA VAL A 317 3.75 3.60 -11.72
C VAL A 317 5.09 2.98 -12.01
N VAL A 318 6.09 3.83 -12.23
CA VAL A 318 7.48 3.45 -12.47
C VAL A 318 8.23 3.47 -11.14
N TYR A 319 8.96 2.41 -10.84
CA TYR A 319 9.83 2.23 -9.69
C TYR A 319 11.27 2.10 -10.18
N MET A 320 12.17 2.81 -9.51
CA MET A 320 13.63 2.83 -9.72
C MET A 320 14.29 2.65 -8.34
N ALA A 321 15.59 2.34 -8.30
CA ALA A 321 16.32 2.10 -7.05
C ALA A 321 16.15 3.20 -5.99
N SER A 322 16.09 4.46 -6.40
CA SER A 322 16.01 5.62 -5.49
C SER A 322 14.69 6.37 -5.50
N SER A 323 13.75 6.05 -6.41
CA SER A 323 12.56 6.88 -6.63
C SER A 323 11.42 6.13 -7.30
N SER A 324 10.22 6.72 -7.26
CA SER A 324 9.06 6.25 -8.02
C SER A 324 8.32 7.42 -8.66
N CYS A 325 7.80 7.23 -9.86
CA CYS A 325 7.03 8.22 -10.61
C CYS A 325 5.69 7.62 -11.07
N SER A 326 4.63 8.43 -11.05
CA SER A 326 3.30 8.02 -11.49
C SER A 326 2.95 8.73 -12.79
N TYR A 327 2.40 7.98 -13.74
CA TYR A 327 2.10 8.43 -15.09
C TYR A 327 0.68 8.06 -15.48
N ALA A 328 0.08 8.88 -16.35
CA ALA A 328 -1.15 8.56 -17.04
C ALA A 328 -1.01 9.00 -18.50
N THR A 329 -1.29 8.09 -19.41
CA THR A 329 -1.33 8.37 -20.85
C THR A 329 -2.78 8.31 -21.32
N ILE A 330 -3.15 9.26 -22.17
CA ILE A 330 -4.54 9.49 -22.58
C ILE A 330 -4.61 9.30 -24.10
N SER A 331 -5.64 8.59 -24.57
CA SER A 331 -5.88 8.39 -26.00
C SER A 331 -7.37 8.48 -26.34
N ALA A 332 -7.67 9.06 -27.50
CA ALA A 332 -8.99 8.98 -28.10
C ALA A 332 -9.32 7.56 -28.61
N SER A 333 -8.31 6.70 -28.76
CA SER A 333 -8.51 5.31 -29.16
C SER A 333 -9.05 4.47 -28.00
N LEU A 334 -10.17 3.77 -28.20
CA LEU A 334 -10.75 2.86 -27.20
C LEU A 334 -10.15 1.44 -27.23
N ARG A 335 -8.99 1.30 -27.86
CA ARG A 335 -8.31 0.02 -28.06
C ARG A 335 -7.48 -0.31 -26.83
N HIS A 336 -7.65 -1.52 -26.29
CA HIS A 336 -6.87 -2.00 -25.13
C HIS A 336 -5.99 -3.23 -25.47
N TYR A 337 -5.86 -3.58 -26.75
CA TYR A 337 -5.07 -4.75 -27.17
C TYR A 337 -3.56 -4.45 -27.14
N GLU A 338 -2.75 -5.46 -27.44
CA GLU A 338 -1.30 -5.46 -27.21
C GLU A 338 -0.55 -4.23 -27.78
N ARG A 339 -0.84 -3.79 -29.00
CA ARG A 339 -0.12 -2.64 -29.59
C ARG A 339 -0.49 -1.33 -28.90
N ALA A 340 -1.72 -1.22 -28.40
CA ALA A 340 -2.13 -0.05 -27.64
C ALA A 340 -1.38 0.01 -26.30
N VAL A 341 -1.21 -1.14 -25.62
CA VAL A 341 -0.39 -1.24 -24.40
C VAL A 341 1.02 -0.70 -24.64
N TRP A 342 1.71 -1.20 -25.68
CA TRP A 342 3.07 -0.73 -25.98
C TRP A 342 3.11 0.74 -26.41
N ALA A 343 2.14 1.23 -27.17
CA ALA A 343 2.05 2.65 -27.54
C ALA A 343 1.86 3.56 -26.31
N HIS A 344 1.11 3.10 -25.30
CA HIS A 344 0.96 3.82 -24.04
C HIS A 344 2.21 3.74 -23.15
N MET A 345 2.93 2.62 -23.19
CA MET A 345 4.16 2.44 -22.41
C MET A 345 5.36 3.18 -22.99
N GLU A 346 5.45 3.32 -24.31
CA GLU A 346 6.58 3.92 -25.02
C GLU A 346 7.00 5.30 -24.48
N PRO A 347 6.12 6.32 -24.36
CA PRO A 347 6.51 7.62 -23.83
C PRO A 347 6.91 7.57 -22.35
N VAL A 348 6.28 6.68 -21.58
CA VAL A 348 6.60 6.50 -20.15
C VAL A 348 7.97 5.86 -19.97
N LEU A 349 8.31 4.86 -20.79
CA LEU A 349 9.63 4.21 -20.75
C LEU A 349 10.72 5.18 -21.17
N ARG A 350 10.48 6.00 -22.20
CA ARG A 350 11.42 7.04 -22.64
C ARG A 350 11.75 8.00 -21.51
N GLU A 351 10.72 8.58 -20.87
CA GLU A 351 10.93 9.51 -19.75
C GLU A 351 11.57 8.81 -18.53
N ALA A 352 11.24 7.54 -18.29
CA ALA A 352 11.86 6.77 -17.22
C ALA A 352 13.36 6.57 -17.46
N ILE A 353 13.76 6.24 -18.70
CA ILE A 353 15.17 6.11 -19.10
C ILE A 353 15.90 7.44 -18.92
N ASP A 354 15.31 8.55 -19.36
CA ASP A 354 15.91 9.89 -19.25
C ASP A 354 16.12 10.34 -17.79
N LYS A 355 15.32 9.82 -16.86
CA LYS A 355 15.45 10.09 -15.41
C LYS A 355 16.49 9.22 -14.71
N CYS A 356 16.93 8.13 -15.34
CA CYS A 356 17.94 7.26 -14.75
C CYS A 356 19.34 7.86 -14.97
N ASN A 357 20.16 7.89 -13.91
CA ASN A 357 21.56 8.34 -14.01
C ASN A 357 22.38 7.42 -14.92
N THR A 358 22.06 6.14 -14.90
CA THR A 358 22.65 5.09 -15.74
C THR A 358 21.58 4.49 -16.62
N PRO A 359 21.81 4.31 -17.94
CA PRO A 359 20.85 3.67 -18.81
C PRO A 359 20.46 2.28 -18.27
N PRO A 360 19.17 2.01 -18.05
CA PRO A 360 18.74 0.75 -17.45
C PRO A 360 18.93 -0.39 -18.45
N SER A 361 19.49 -1.51 -17.99
CA SER A 361 19.67 -2.72 -18.78
C SER A 361 18.46 -3.65 -18.70
N THR A 362 17.66 -3.58 -17.62
CA THR A 362 16.59 -4.55 -17.36
C THR A 362 15.26 -3.87 -17.05
N LEU A 363 14.19 -4.34 -17.70
CA LEU A 363 12.82 -3.89 -17.52
C LEU A 363 11.96 -4.96 -16.82
N HIS A 364 11.30 -4.60 -15.74
CA HIS A 364 10.30 -5.44 -15.07
C HIS A 364 8.91 -4.86 -15.25
N ILE A 365 8.01 -5.58 -15.91
CA ILE A 365 6.63 -5.16 -16.13
C ILE A 365 5.73 -5.90 -15.14
N ILE A 366 4.79 -5.19 -14.53
CA ILE A 366 3.71 -5.74 -13.69
C ILE A 366 2.39 -5.29 -14.28
N SER A 367 1.46 -6.21 -14.51
CA SER A 367 0.09 -5.89 -14.95
C SER A 367 -0.91 -6.88 -14.36
N ASP A 368 -2.20 -6.64 -14.58
CA ASP A 368 -3.19 -7.68 -14.36
C ASP A 368 -3.05 -8.82 -15.40
N GLY A 369 -3.78 -9.91 -15.16
CA GLY A 369 -3.80 -11.08 -16.05
C GLY A 369 -4.84 -11.01 -17.18
N ALA A 370 -5.34 -9.83 -17.58
CA ALA A 370 -6.38 -9.71 -18.59
C ALA A 370 -5.90 -10.26 -19.95
N VAL A 371 -6.55 -11.35 -20.39
CA VAL A 371 -6.16 -12.10 -21.60
C VAL A 371 -6.41 -11.34 -22.90
N THR A 372 -7.30 -10.35 -22.89
CA THR A 372 -7.58 -9.49 -24.05
C THR A 372 -6.59 -8.33 -24.17
N GLN A 373 -5.87 -8.01 -23.10
CA GLN A 373 -5.03 -6.81 -23.00
C GLN A 373 -3.54 -7.20 -22.88
N TYR A 374 -3.15 -7.80 -21.75
CA TYR A 374 -1.74 -8.06 -21.42
C TYR A 374 -1.32 -9.52 -21.61
N ARG A 375 -2.12 -10.48 -21.12
CA ARG A 375 -1.74 -11.91 -21.10
C ARG A 375 -2.16 -12.62 -22.39
N ASN A 376 -1.59 -12.21 -23.53
CA ASN A 376 -1.89 -12.82 -24.83
C ASN A 376 -0.63 -13.08 -25.67
N LYS A 377 -0.76 -14.00 -26.65
CA LYS A 377 0.36 -14.44 -27.51
C LYS A 377 1.02 -13.30 -28.29
N LYS A 378 0.26 -12.30 -28.70
CA LYS A 378 0.79 -11.17 -29.49
C LYS A 378 1.58 -10.23 -28.59
N ASN A 379 1.11 -10.00 -27.36
CA ASN A 379 1.86 -9.23 -26.38
C ASN A 379 3.17 -9.93 -26.00
N LEU A 380 3.17 -11.26 -25.86
CA LEU A 380 4.41 -12.02 -25.63
C LEU A 380 5.41 -11.91 -26.80
N TYR A 381 4.93 -11.85 -28.04
CA TYR A 381 5.78 -11.58 -29.20
C TYR A 381 6.35 -10.15 -29.18
N LEU A 382 5.53 -9.15 -28.82
CA LEU A 382 6.02 -7.77 -28.67
C LEU A 382 7.01 -7.67 -27.50
N LEU A 383 6.81 -8.42 -26.43
CA LEU A 383 7.74 -8.52 -25.31
C LEU A 383 9.11 -9.05 -25.76
N SER A 384 9.18 -10.00 -26.69
CA SER A 384 10.46 -10.49 -27.21
C SER A 384 11.12 -9.57 -28.24
N THR A 385 10.57 -8.38 -28.53
CA THR A 385 11.06 -7.51 -29.62
C THR A 385 11.13 -6.03 -29.25
N VAL A 386 10.04 -5.43 -28.79
CA VAL A 386 9.87 -3.96 -28.70
C VAL A 386 10.82 -3.32 -27.69
N HIS A 387 10.98 -3.90 -26.51
CA HIS A 387 11.80 -3.32 -25.45
C HIS A 387 13.29 -3.21 -25.82
N PHE A 388 13.82 -4.10 -26.68
CA PHE A 388 15.19 -4.01 -27.19
C PHE A 388 15.42 -2.73 -27.99
N LEU A 389 14.37 -2.20 -28.65
CA LEU A 389 14.44 -0.91 -29.36
C LEU A 389 14.63 0.28 -28.41
N SER A 390 14.30 0.10 -27.13
CA SER A 390 14.51 1.09 -26.06
C SER A 390 15.83 0.88 -25.30
N GLY A 391 16.71 -0.01 -25.77
CA GLY A 391 18.04 -0.24 -25.18
C GLY A 391 18.09 -1.24 -24.02
N PHE A 392 16.96 -1.81 -23.62
CA PHE A 392 16.93 -2.89 -22.61
C PHE A 392 17.57 -4.17 -23.17
N GLN A 393 18.28 -4.90 -22.32
CA GLN A 393 18.88 -6.21 -22.59
C GLN A 393 18.09 -7.36 -21.97
N GLY A 394 17.37 -7.08 -20.87
CA GLY A 394 16.55 -8.06 -20.17
C GLY A 394 15.13 -7.54 -19.92
N VAL A 395 14.16 -8.45 -19.97
CA VAL A 395 12.78 -8.13 -19.60
C VAL A 395 12.09 -9.26 -18.85
N THR A 396 11.26 -8.89 -17.88
CA THR A 396 10.31 -9.80 -17.23
C THR A 396 8.92 -9.18 -17.27
N TRP A 397 7.88 -10.02 -17.40
CA TRP A 397 6.49 -9.58 -17.28
C TRP A 397 5.77 -10.44 -16.25
N ASN A 398 5.35 -9.81 -15.16
CA ASN A 398 4.68 -10.45 -14.04
C ASN A 398 3.18 -10.15 -14.10
N PHE A 399 2.37 -11.19 -14.23
CA PHE A 399 0.91 -11.07 -14.24
C PHE A 399 0.38 -11.32 -12.84
N ASN A 400 -0.31 -10.32 -12.27
CA ASN A 400 -0.99 -10.48 -11.00
C ASN A 400 -2.12 -11.49 -11.13
N GLU A 401 -2.28 -12.30 -10.08
CA GLU A 401 -3.41 -13.18 -9.92
C GLU A 401 -4.71 -12.35 -9.95
N LYS A 402 -5.75 -12.91 -10.56
CA LYS A 402 -6.99 -12.17 -10.81
C LYS A 402 -7.57 -11.65 -9.49
N LEU A 403 -8.38 -10.59 -9.54
CA LEU A 403 -9.39 -10.26 -8.51
C LEU A 403 -8.89 -9.93 -7.09
N HIS A 404 -7.57 -9.81 -6.85
CA HIS A 404 -7.04 -9.42 -5.54
C HIS A 404 -6.48 -8.01 -5.52
N GLY A 405 -7.37 -7.08 -5.17
CA GLY A 405 -7.01 -5.74 -4.79
C GLY A 405 -6.64 -4.85 -5.97
N LYS A 406 -6.87 -3.56 -5.76
CA LYS A 406 -6.52 -2.51 -6.69
C LYS A 406 -5.06 -2.14 -6.52
N GLY A 407 -4.33 -2.07 -7.63
CA GLY A 407 -2.90 -1.79 -7.64
C GLY A 407 -2.61 -0.30 -7.46
N ALA A 408 -1.32 0.04 -7.40
CA ALA A 408 -0.88 1.44 -7.44
C ALA A 408 -1.42 2.21 -8.68
N PRO A 409 -1.49 1.61 -9.89
CA PRO A 409 -2.05 2.26 -11.08
C PRO A 409 -3.53 2.66 -10.96
N ASP A 410 -4.35 1.93 -10.21
CA ASP A 410 -5.75 2.31 -9.93
C ASP A 410 -5.84 3.66 -9.23
N GLY A 411 -4.93 3.91 -8.27
CA GLY A 411 -4.85 5.18 -7.54
C GLY A 411 -4.56 6.36 -8.46
N VAL A 412 -3.67 6.16 -9.44
CA VAL A 412 -3.37 7.15 -10.48
C VAL A 412 -4.61 7.43 -11.31
N GLY A 413 -5.33 6.40 -11.77
CA GLY A 413 -6.55 6.55 -12.56
C GLY A 413 -7.66 7.28 -11.80
N GLY A 414 -7.84 6.92 -10.52
CA GLY A 414 -8.78 7.61 -9.63
C GLY A 414 -8.42 9.09 -9.44
N ALA A 415 -7.13 9.41 -9.27
CA ALA A 415 -6.66 10.78 -9.19
C ALA A 415 -6.89 11.54 -10.50
N VAL A 416 -6.57 10.93 -11.65
CA VAL A 416 -6.75 11.48 -13.00
C VAL A 416 -8.21 11.85 -13.27
N LYS A 417 -9.14 10.96 -12.92
CA LYS A 417 -10.57 11.22 -13.12
C LYS A 417 -11.11 12.25 -12.12
N SER A 418 -10.64 12.22 -10.87
CA SER A 418 -11.17 13.11 -9.83
C SER A 418 -10.87 14.59 -10.09
N VAL A 419 -9.67 14.95 -10.57
CA VAL A 419 -9.41 16.37 -10.91
C VAL A 419 -10.13 16.76 -12.20
N ALA A 420 -10.28 15.85 -13.17
CA ALA A 420 -11.07 16.12 -14.36
C ALA A 420 -12.54 16.42 -13.99
N ASP A 421 -13.15 15.59 -13.14
CA ASP A 421 -14.50 15.85 -12.61
C ASP A 421 -14.59 17.16 -11.84
N THR A 422 -13.56 17.50 -11.05
CA THR A 422 -13.52 18.76 -10.29
C THR A 422 -13.43 19.97 -11.22
N ALA A 423 -12.74 19.85 -12.35
CA ALA A 423 -12.67 20.88 -13.38
C ALA A 423 -14.05 21.14 -13.97
N VAL A 424 -14.74 20.05 -14.32
CA VAL A 424 -16.10 20.09 -14.89
C VAL A 424 -17.07 20.75 -13.93
N GLN A 425 -17.02 20.40 -12.64
CA GLN A 425 -17.81 21.04 -11.60
C GLN A 425 -17.51 22.54 -11.42
N ARG A 426 -16.36 23.02 -11.88
CA ARG A 426 -15.94 24.42 -11.81
C ARG A 426 -16.18 25.20 -13.11
N GLY A 427 -16.86 24.61 -14.10
CA GLY A 427 -17.19 25.29 -15.35
C GLY A 427 -16.32 24.90 -16.55
N THR A 428 -15.48 23.87 -16.45
CA THR A 428 -14.64 23.41 -17.58
C THR A 428 -15.34 22.33 -18.40
N ASP A 429 -15.33 22.46 -19.72
CA ASP A 429 -15.83 21.42 -20.61
C ASP A 429 -14.67 20.50 -21.05
N LEU A 430 -14.89 19.18 -20.98
CA LEU A 430 -13.90 18.16 -21.38
C LEU A 430 -14.56 17.20 -22.36
N GLN A 431 -14.41 17.47 -23.65
CA GLN A 431 -15.04 16.78 -24.78
C GLN A 431 -14.08 15.97 -25.65
N THR A 432 -12.77 16.19 -25.51
CA THR A 432 -11.73 15.49 -26.29
C THR A 432 -10.61 14.92 -25.41
N ALA A 433 -9.86 13.98 -25.96
CA ALA A 433 -8.70 13.39 -25.28
C ALA A 433 -7.60 14.44 -25.10
N GLU A 434 -7.43 15.31 -26.09
CA GLU A 434 -6.49 16.42 -26.10
C GLU A 434 -6.82 17.45 -25.01
N GLU A 435 -8.10 17.79 -24.82
CA GLU A 435 -8.53 18.67 -23.72
C GLU A 435 -8.24 18.04 -22.35
N LEU A 436 -8.55 16.74 -22.19
CA LEU A 436 -8.26 16.01 -20.95
C LEU A 436 -6.75 15.98 -20.64
N HIS A 437 -5.91 15.84 -21.67
CA HIS A 437 -4.45 15.88 -21.56
C HIS A 437 -3.94 17.29 -21.19
N LYS A 438 -4.31 18.32 -21.96
CA LYS A 438 -3.87 19.71 -21.74
C LYS A 438 -4.27 20.25 -20.37
N PHE A 439 -5.49 19.93 -19.92
CA PHE A 439 -5.94 20.32 -18.59
C PHE A 439 -5.05 19.74 -17.48
N ARG A 440 -4.45 18.57 -17.71
CA ARG A 440 -3.59 17.91 -16.73
C ARG A 440 -2.20 18.51 -16.66
N GLU A 441 -1.59 18.82 -17.80
CA GLU A 441 -0.27 19.47 -17.85
C GLU A 441 -0.27 20.79 -17.08
N ALA A 442 -1.28 21.64 -17.28
CA ALA A 442 -1.38 22.97 -16.66
C ALA A 442 -1.53 22.98 -15.13
N ARG A 443 -1.64 21.83 -14.47
CA ARG A 443 -1.87 21.71 -13.01
C ARG A 443 -0.81 20.90 -12.26
N LEU A 444 0.19 20.35 -12.97
CA LEU A 444 1.34 19.66 -12.36
C LEU A 444 2.48 20.62 -12.00
N ASP A 445 2.41 21.87 -12.45
CA ASP A 445 3.38 22.95 -12.16
C ASP A 445 3.07 23.75 -10.86
N HIS A 446 2.13 23.28 -10.02
CA HIS A 446 1.71 23.95 -8.78
C HIS A 446 1.66 23.05 -7.55
#